data_AF-A0A926NWW7-F1
#
_entry.id   AF-A0A926NWW7-F1
#
_cell.length_a   1.000
_cell.length_b   1.000
_cell.length_c   1.000
_cell.angle_alpha   90.00
_cell.angle_beta   90.00
_cell.angle_gamma   90.00
#
_symmetry.space_group_name_H-M   'P 1'
#
loop_
_entity.id
_entity.type
_entity.pdbx_description
1 polymer ?
#
loop_
_entity_poly.entity_id
_entity_poly.type
_entity_poly.pdbx_seq_one_letter_code
_entity_poly.pdbx_strand_id
1 'polypeptide(L)'
;MLREGQILCLCFVSVLLSPQASRAGSRFDLPEGPGRELVYGHCQTCHDLQSVVDSAGIRKGAWAAVLDNMNDFGLRISEEQHSRILNYLGTYLGPQPPAETTGTASVADGGEAVDGAAVYADTCISCHQEDGKGKPGEFPPFAGNGDLFLNPTFPAAVALYGIEGKIEVDGKAFDNVMPPFDFLSDAEIAAVVGYIRSNWGNEKLRPADLEDPAADDVAALRTKEMSSEDIYALRSSLRQ
;
A
#
# COMPACT_ATOMS: atom_id res chain seq x y z
N MET A 1 81.96 -23.53 38.87
CA MET A 1 82.33 -22.39 38.01
C MET A 1 81.85 -22.69 36.60
N LEU A 2 81.05 -21.76 36.05
CA LEU A 2 80.73 -21.53 34.63
C LEU A 2 79.61 -22.36 33.94
N ARG A 3 78.52 -21.61 33.71
CA ARG A 3 77.72 -21.44 32.48
C ARG A 3 76.59 -22.42 32.15
N GLU A 4 75.41 -22.04 32.66
CA GLU A 4 74.28 -21.51 31.87
C GLU A 4 74.17 -21.97 30.40
N GLY A 5 73.17 -22.83 30.15
CA GLY A 5 72.68 -23.19 28.82
C GLY A 5 71.15 -23.25 28.85
N GLN A 6 70.54 -22.08 28.77
CA GLN A 6 69.10 -21.83 28.80
C GLN A 6 68.48 -22.33 27.49
N ILE A 7 67.85 -23.51 27.49
CA ILE A 7 67.06 -23.98 26.34
C ILE A 7 65.69 -23.31 26.44
N LEU A 8 65.57 -22.23 25.67
CA LEU A 8 64.39 -21.44 25.42
C LEU A 8 63.27 -22.34 24.84
N CYS A 9 62.31 -22.73 25.68
CA CYS A 9 61.08 -23.37 25.24
C CYS A 9 60.23 -22.30 24.54
N LEU A 10 60.34 -22.24 23.21
CA LEU A 10 59.48 -21.42 22.37
C LEU A 10 58.06 -22.03 22.39
N CYS A 11 57.26 -21.63 23.38
CA CYS A 11 55.81 -21.76 23.30
C CYS A 11 55.34 -20.88 22.13
N PHE A 12 55.15 -21.47 20.96
CA PHE A 12 54.34 -20.88 19.89
C PHE A 12 52.91 -20.76 20.44
N VAL A 13 52.61 -19.63 21.07
CA VAL A 13 51.23 -19.19 21.24
C VAL A 13 50.76 -18.84 19.84
N SER A 14 50.14 -19.82 19.17
CA SER A 14 49.33 -19.58 18.00
C SER A 14 48.21 -18.63 18.42
N VAL A 15 48.46 -17.33 18.25
CA VAL A 15 47.40 -16.32 18.23
C VAL A 15 46.57 -16.66 17.01
N LEU A 16 45.51 -17.45 17.23
CA LEU A 16 44.41 -17.55 16.30
C LEU A 16 43.83 -16.15 16.23
N LEU A 17 44.26 -15.38 15.23
CA LEU A 17 43.62 -14.15 14.83
C LEU A 17 42.25 -14.57 14.30
N SER A 18 41.28 -14.70 15.21
CA SER A 18 39.89 -14.79 14.83
C SER A 18 39.62 -13.62 13.90
N PRO A 19 39.02 -13.83 12.71
CA PRO A 19 38.49 -12.69 11.98
C PRO A 19 37.47 -12.06 12.93
N GLN A 20 37.81 -10.87 13.44
CA GLN A 20 36.79 -10.00 13.99
C GLN A 20 35.89 -9.70 12.81
N ALA A 21 34.79 -10.44 12.72
CA ALA A 21 33.64 -10.03 11.95
C ALA A 21 33.28 -8.66 12.52
N SER A 22 33.70 -7.61 11.82
CA SER A 22 33.20 -6.27 12.05
C SER A 22 31.68 -6.37 11.97
N ARG A 23 31.01 -6.36 13.14
CA ARG A 23 29.62 -5.93 13.20
C ARG A 23 29.65 -4.46 12.82
N ALA A 24 29.56 -4.18 11.52
CA ALA A 24 29.08 -2.90 11.05
C ALA A 24 27.77 -2.64 11.80
N GLY A 25 27.67 -1.46 12.41
CA GLY A 25 26.59 -1.08 13.32
C GLY A 25 25.22 -1.34 12.73
N SER A 26 24.24 -1.54 13.61
CA SER A 26 22.83 -1.66 13.27
C SER A 26 22.47 -0.62 12.21
N ARG A 27 22.27 -1.08 10.98
CA ARG A 27 21.45 -0.31 10.05
C ARG A 27 20.10 -0.19 10.75
N PHE A 28 19.62 1.04 10.88
CA PHE A 28 18.24 1.25 11.30
C PHE A 28 17.37 0.71 10.18
N ASP A 29 16.99 -0.56 10.34
CA ASP A 29 16.18 -1.26 9.38
C ASP A 29 14.76 -0.71 9.53
N LEU A 30 14.28 -0.08 8.45
CA LEU A 30 12.92 0.40 8.37
C LEU A 30 12.02 -0.82 8.07
N PRO A 31 10.78 -0.88 8.59
CA PRO A 31 9.91 -2.02 8.38
C PRO A 31 9.72 -2.35 6.90
N GLU A 32 9.62 -3.62 6.55
CA GLU A 32 9.35 -4.02 5.17
C GLU A 32 8.02 -3.47 4.66
N GLY A 33 8.02 -2.84 3.48
CA GLY A 33 6.80 -2.27 2.91
C GLY A 33 7.01 -1.42 1.64
N PRO A 34 5.93 -1.17 0.87
CA PRO A 34 5.99 -0.33 -0.33
C PRO A 34 6.42 1.09 0.02
N GLY A 35 7.46 1.59 -0.67
CA GLY A 35 8.02 2.93 -0.43
C GLY A 35 9.25 2.94 0.48
N ARG A 36 9.59 1.83 1.15
CA ARG A 36 10.81 1.70 1.96
C ARG A 36 12.08 2.07 1.19
N GLU A 37 12.22 1.57 -0.02
CA GLU A 37 13.41 1.84 -0.86
C GLU A 37 13.50 3.31 -1.30
N LEU A 38 12.37 4.04 -1.38
CA LEU A 38 12.39 5.48 -1.61
C LEU A 38 12.92 6.22 -0.39
N VAL A 39 12.56 5.79 0.82
CA VAL A 39 13.10 6.35 2.07
C VAL A 39 14.61 6.07 2.16
N TYR A 40 15.03 4.84 1.88
CA TYR A 40 16.46 4.50 1.84
C TYR A 40 17.22 5.34 0.79
N GLY A 41 16.67 5.45 -0.42
CA GLY A 41 17.32 6.12 -1.54
C GLY A 41 17.43 7.63 -1.40
N HIS A 42 16.48 8.28 -0.72
CA HIS A 42 16.43 9.74 -0.64
C HIS A 42 16.87 10.31 0.71
N CYS A 43 16.48 9.68 1.83
CA CYS A 43 16.67 10.28 3.15
C CYS A 43 18.12 10.14 3.67
N GLN A 44 18.87 9.15 3.18
CA GLN A 44 20.29 8.98 3.52
C GLN A 44 21.24 9.97 2.82
N THR A 45 20.71 10.81 1.93
CA THR A 45 21.52 11.75 1.14
C THR A 45 22.18 12.82 2.02
N CYS A 46 21.53 13.22 3.12
CA CYS A 46 21.97 14.36 3.94
C CYS A 46 22.18 14.02 5.41
N HIS A 47 21.46 13.04 5.97
CA HIS A 47 21.62 12.57 7.33
C HIS A 47 21.34 11.06 7.42
N ASP A 48 21.69 10.42 8.53
CA ASP A 48 21.36 9.00 8.73
C ASP A 48 19.86 8.78 9.02
N LEU A 49 19.40 7.53 8.94
CA LEU A 49 17.99 7.19 9.14
C LEU A 49 17.55 7.15 10.62
N GLN A 50 18.43 7.43 11.58
CA GLN A 50 18.06 7.39 13.00
C GLN A 50 16.91 8.34 13.28
N SER A 51 16.96 9.57 12.76
CA SER A 51 15.90 10.57 12.96
C SER A 51 14.52 10.10 12.46
N VAL A 52 14.50 9.24 11.45
CA VAL A 52 13.26 8.64 10.91
C VAL A 52 12.71 7.59 11.88
N VAL A 53 13.57 6.73 12.42
CA VAL A 53 13.16 5.73 13.43
C VAL A 53 12.77 6.38 14.75
N ASP A 54 13.49 7.40 15.20
CA ASP A 54 13.21 8.13 16.44
C ASP A 54 11.86 8.88 16.39
N SER A 55 11.40 9.20 15.17
CA SER A 55 10.12 9.88 14.93
C SER A 55 8.95 8.90 14.74
N ALA A 56 9.17 7.59 14.87
CA ALA A 56 8.09 6.60 14.76
C ALA A 56 6.97 6.88 15.78
N GLY A 57 5.73 6.69 15.34
CA GLY A 57 4.53 6.97 16.14
C GLY A 57 3.85 8.31 15.88
N ILE A 58 4.46 9.21 15.09
CA ILE A 58 3.80 10.47 14.70
C ILE A 58 2.77 10.25 13.59
N ARG A 59 1.74 11.11 13.55
CA ARG A 59 0.65 11.00 12.57
C ARG A 59 1.15 11.36 11.16
N LYS A 60 0.52 10.81 10.12
CA LYS A 60 0.84 11.08 8.70
C LYS A 60 0.94 12.58 8.36
N GLY A 61 0.05 13.43 8.91
CA GLY A 61 0.16 14.88 8.71
C GLY A 61 1.43 15.53 9.28
N ALA A 62 1.98 14.99 10.37
CA ALA A 62 3.27 15.43 10.91
C ALA A 62 4.45 14.94 10.05
N TRP A 63 4.35 13.73 9.50
CA TRP A 63 5.30 13.22 8.51
C TRP A 63 5.34 14.08 7.23
N ALA A 64 4.19 14.57 6.75
CA ALA A 64 4.14 15.48 5.61
C ALA A 64 4.95 16.77 5.90
N ALA A 65 4.74 17.38 7.07
CA ALA A 65 5.49 18.57 7.45
C ALA A 65 7.01 18.33 7.56
N VAL A 66 7.44 17.13 7.95
CA VAL A 66 8.86 16.74 7.96
C VAL A 66 9.41 16.68 6.53
N LEU A 67 8.69 16.06 5.60
CA LEU A 67 9.09 15.98 4.19
C LEU A 67 9.12 17.36 3.52
N ASP A 68 8.13 18.20 3.78
CA ASP A 68 8.07 19.58 3.29
C ASP A 68 9.29 20.38 3.78
N ASN A 69 9.62 20.26 5.07
CA ASN A 69 10.80 20.91 5.62
C ASN A 69 12.10 20.42 4.97
N MET A 70 12.24 19.11 4.73
CA MET A 70 13.40 18.55 4.03
C MET A 70 13.49 19.03 2.58
N ASN A 71 12.36 19.20 1.89
CA ASN A 71 12.28 19.74 0.53
C ASN A 71 12.76 21.20 0.47
N ASP A 72 12.38 22.01 1.46
CA ASP A 72 12.87 23.38 1.63
C ASP A 72 14.40 23.42 1.84
N PHE A 73 14.96 22.40 2.51
CA PHE A 73 16.40 22.25 2.72
C PHE A 73 17.15 21.53 1.59
N GLY A 74 16.47 21.23 0.47
CA GLY A 74 17.12 20.75 -0.75
C GLY A 74 16.92 19.27 -1.07
N LEU A 75 16.06 18.55 -0.35
CA LEU A 75 15.54 17.27 -0.83
C LEU A 75 14.87 17.49 -2.20
N ARG A 76 15.08 16.55 -3.13
CA ARG A 76 14.50 16.60 -4.48
C ARG A 76 13.83 15.26 -4.77
N ILE A 77 12.51 15.26 -4.68
CA ILE A 77 11.63 14.13 -4.95
C ILE A 77 10.44 14.64 -5.76
N SER A 78 9.92 13.83 -6.68
CA SER A 78 8.68 14.16 -7.40
C SER A 78 7.47 14.09 -6.48
N GLU A 79 6.35 14.68 -6.89
CA GLU A 79 5.07 14.60 -6.16
C GLU A 79 4.62 13.16 -5.91
N GLU A 80 4.86 12.27 -6.88
CA GLU A 80 4.60 10.83 -6.75
C GLU A 80 5.51 10.20 -5.68
N GLN A 81 6.81 10.49 -5.71
CA GLN A 81 7.77 9.99 -4.73
C GLN A 81 7.46 10.51 -3.33
N HIS A 82 7.09 11.79 -3.21
CA HIS A 82 6.64 12.40 -1.97
C HIS A 82 5.43 11.66 -1.39
N SER A 83 4.40 11.43 -2.20
CA SER A 83 3.19 10.72 -1.79
C SER A 83 3.48 9.28 -1.33
N ARG A 84 4.35 8.57 -2.05
CA ARG A 84 4.75 7.19 -1.72
C ARG A 84 5.59 7.10 -0.44
N ILE A 85 6.52 8.04 -0.24
CA ILE A 85 7.31 8.16 0.99
C ILE A 85 6.39 8.48 2.17
N LEU A 86 5.50 9.47 2.02
CA LEU A 86 4.56 9.87 3.06
C LEU A 86 3.62 8.71 3.46
N ASN A 87 3.16 7.93 2.49
CA ASN A 87 2.33 6.77 2.77
C ASN A 87 3.09 5.70 3.55
N TYR A 88 4.33 5.41 3.17
CA TYR A 88 5.19 4.47 3.89
C TYR A 88 5.43 4.93 5.34
N LEU A 89 5.86 6.17 5.54
CA LEU A 89 6.15 6.71 6.87
C LEU A 89 4.89 6.72 7.77
N GLY A 90 3.74 7.11 7.22
CA GLY A 90 2.48 7.10 7.94
C GLY A 90 1.97 5.71 8.31
N THR A 91 2.25 4.70 7.49
CA THR A 91 1.77 3.32 7.68
C THR A 91 2.69 2.51 8.57
N TYR A 92 3.99 2.52 8.27
CA TYR A 92 4.98 1.66 8.92
C TYR A 92 5.70 2.33 10.10
N LEU A 93 5.68 3.66 10.17
CA LEU A 93 6.22 4.44 11.29
C LEU A 93 5.17 5.37 11.91
N GLY A 94 3.87 5.09 11.69
CA GLY A 94 2.76 5.81 12.29
C GLY A 94 2.44 5.35 13.73
N PRO A 95 1.36 5.87 14.35
CA PRO A 95 0.95 5.52 15.71
C PRO A 95 0.54 4.05 15.88
N GLN A 96 0.20 3.38 14.79
CA GLN A 96 -0.28 2.00 14.77
C GLN A 96 0.33 1.25 13.57
N PRO A 97 1.63 0.90 13.63
CA PRO A 97 2.28 0.18 12.55
C PRO A 97 1.82 -1.29 12.50
N PRO A 98 1.82 -1.93 11.31
CA PRO A 98 1.65 -3.37 11.18
C PRO A 98 2.70 -4.13 11.99
N ALA A 99 2.39 -5.35 12.45
CA ALA A 99 3.35 -6.17 13.18
C ALA A 99 4.57 -6.51 12.30
N GLU A 100 5.79 -6.24 12.78
CA GLU A 100 7.02 -6.47 12.01
C GLU A 100 7.27 -7.97 11.75
N THR A 101 7.29 -8.38 10.47
CA THR A 101 7.67 -9.73 10.07
C THR A 101 9.13 -9.77 9.63
N THR A 102 10.01 -10.37 10.44
CA THR A 102 11.41 -10.64 10.08
C THR A 102 11.52 -11.85 9.13
N GLY A 103 12.23 -11.70 8.01
CA GLY A 103 12.07 -12.53 6.81
C GLY A 103 12.77 -13.90 6.69
N THR A 104 12.43 -14.63 5.62
CA THR A 104 13.33 -15.24 4.58
C THR A 104 12.51 -16.08 3.56
N ALA A 105 12.56 -15.63 2.28
CA ALA A 105 12.45 -16.30 0.97
C ALA A 105 11.49 -17.51 0.68
N SER A 106 10.66 -17.33 -0.38
CA SER A 106 10.63 -18.12 -1.65
C SER A 106 9.26 -18.69 -2.10
N VAL A 107 8.70 -18.04 -3.13
CA VAL A 107 7.79 -18.46 -4.22
C VAL A 107 6.67 -19.48 -3.90
N ALA A 108 5.50 -18.94 -3.56
CA ALA A 108 4.19 -19.29 -4.10
C ALA A 108 3.23 -18.14 -3.75
N ASP A 109 2.33 -17.83 -4.68
CA ASP A 109 1.20 -16.90 -4.56
C ASP A 109 0.62 -16.77 -3.14
N GLY A 110 0.46 -15.53 -2.68
CA GLY A 110 0.12 -15.19 -1.30
C GLY A 110 0.84 -13.96 -0.79
N GLY A 111 0.73 -12.83 -1.52
CA GLY A 111 1.01 -11.53 -0.93
C GLY A 111 0.12 -11.36 0.31
N GLU A 112 0.67 -10.79 1.38
CA GLU A 112 -0.07 -10.56 2.62
C GLU A 112 -1.43 -9.93 2.28
N ALA A 113 -2.51 -10.60 2.71
CA ALA A 113 -3.85 -10.24 2.29
C ALA A 113 -4.13 -8.80 2.74
N VAL A 114 -4.21 -7.89 1.78
CA VAL A 114 -4.61 -6.51 2.07
C VAL A 114 -6.04 -6.56 2.63
N ASP A 115 -6.22 -5.92 3.78
CA ASP A 115 -7.54 -5.87 4.42
C ASP A 115 -8.45 -4.90 3.66
N GLY A 116 -9.27 -5.44 2.76
CA GLY A 116 -10.24 -4.67 2.00
C GLY A 116 -11.27 -3.95 2.88
N ALA A 117 -11.55 -4.44 4.10
CA ALA A 117 -12.43 -3.76 5.03
C ALA A 117 -11.77 -2.50 5.61
N ALA A 118 -10.47 -2.55 5.89
CA ALA A 118 -9.71 -1.37 6.32
C ALA A 118 -9.65 -0.32 5.21
N VAL A 119 -9.34 -0.73 3.96
CA VAL A 119 -9.36 0.19 2.80
C VAL A 119 -10.74 0.85 2.63
N TYR A 120 -11.82 0.08 2.78
CA TYR A 120 -13.19 0.60 2.74
C TYR A 120 -13.46 1.63 3.84
N ALA A 121 -13.05 1.32 5.08
CA ALA A 121 -13.24 2.19 6.25
C ALA A 121 -12.47 3.51 6.12
N ASP A 122 -11.28 3.50 5.53
CA ASP A 122 -10.46 4.70 5.39
C ASP A 122 -10.88 5.56 4.18
N THR A 123 -11.36 4.92 3.11
CA THR A 123 -11.49 5.58 1.80
C THR A 123 -12.93 5.74 1.34
N CYS A 124 -13.75 4.69 1.50
CA CYS A 124 -15.05 4.59 0.83
C CYS A 124 -16.23 4.94 1.76
N ILE A 125 -16.08 4.69 3.07
CA ILE A 125 -17.16 4.73 4.06
C ILE A 125 -17.81 6.12 4.19
N SER A 126 -17.05 7.19 3.97
CA SER A 126 -17.52 8.57 4.12
C SER A 126 -18.68 8.89 3.18
N CYS A 127 -18.68 8.27 1.99
CA CYS A 127 -19.73 8.42 0.97
C CYS A 127 -20.68 7.22 0.95
N HIS A 128 -20.13 6.00 0.88
CA HIS A 128 -20.93 4.78 0.70
C HIS A 128 -21.50 4.19 2.00
N GLN A 129 -21.17 4.79 3.14
CA GLN A 129 -21.66 4.47 4.49
C GLN A 129 -21.21 3.09 5.00
N GLU A 130 -21.24 2.89 6.31
CA GLU A 130 -20.83 1.63 6.95
C GLU A 130 -21.67 0.42 6.47
N ASP A 131 -22.96 0.65 6.22
CA ASP A 131 -23.89 -0.37 5.77
C ASP A 131 -23.97 -0.52 4.24
N GLY A 132 -23.07 0.15 3.50
CA GLY A 132 -22.99 0.08 2.05
C GLY A 132 -24.21 0.64 1.32
N LYS A 133 -25.15 1.31 2.00
CA LYS A 133 -26.37 1.84 1.38
C LYS A 133 -26.17 3.20 0.70
N GLY A 134 -25.00 3.80 0.88
CA GLY A 134 -24.74 5.16 0.43
C GLY A 134 -25.74 6.16 1.02
N LYS A 135 -25.95 7.26 0.30
CA LYS A 135 -26.90 8.30 0.66
C LYS A 135 -27.88 8.49 -0.49
N PRO A 136 -29.19 8.26 -0.28
CA PRO A 136 -30.18 8.37 -1.36
C PRO A 136 -30.09 9.69 -2.12
N GLY A 137 -30.01 9.60 -3.46
CA GLY A 137 -29.90 10.76 -4.35
C GLY A 137 -28.52 11.40 -4.41
N GLU A 138 -27.55 10.95 -3.62
CA GLU A 138 -26.20 11.52 -3.57
C GLU A 138 -25.12 10.47 -3.83
N PHE A 139 -25.07 9.39 -3.03
CA PHE A 139 -24.10 8.31 -3.19
C PHE A 139 -24.82 6.98 -3.42
N PRO A 140 -24.55 6.27 -4.53
CA PRO A 140 -25.22 5.02 -4.84
C PRO A 140 -24.87 3.93 -3.81
N PRO A 141 -25.80 2.98 -3.56
CA PRO A 141 -25.52 1.85 -2.71
C PRO A 141 -24.53 0.88 -3.39
N PHE A 142 -23.69 0.26 -2.58
CA PHE A 142 -23.05 -1.00 -2.93
C PHE A 142 -23.90 -2.20 -2.51
N ALA A 143 -24.59 -2.11 -1.37
CA ALA A 143 -25.47 -3.15 -0.89
C ALA A 143 -26.63 -3.40 -1.88
N GLY A 144 -26.74 -4.62 -2.39
CA GLY A 144 -27.76 -5.02 -3.37
C GLY A 144 -27.47 -4.58 -4.81
N ASN A 145 -26.35 -3.91 -5.07
CA ASN A 145 -26.07 -3.35 -6.39
C ASN A 145 -25.49 -4.41 -7.35
N GLY A 146 -26.30 -4.84 -8.32
CA GLY A 146 -25.88 -5.80 -9.35
C GLY A 146 -24.74 -5.30 -10.24
N ASP A 147 -24.50 -3.99 -10.33
CA ASP A 147 -23.44 -3.45 -11.17
C ASP A 147 -22.04 -3.88 -10.70
N LEU A 148 -21.91 -4.28 -9.43
CA LEU A 148 -20.68 -4.84 -8.88
C LEU A 148 -20.19 -6.08 -9.64
N PHE A 149 -21.09 -6.74 -10.38
CA PHE A 149 -20.85 -8.00 -11.07
C PHE A 149 -21.03 -7.91 -12.59
N LEU A 150 -21.00 -6.70 -13.18
CA LEU A 150 -21.11 -6.55 -14.64
C LEU A 150 -19.97 -7.25 -15.40
N ASN A 151 -18.75 -7.19 -14.87
CA ASN A 151 -17.61 -8.01 -15.28
C ASN A 151 -16.57 -8.03 -14.14
N PRO A 152 -15.48 -8.83 -14.25
CA PRO A 152 -14.49 -8.94 -13.19
C PRO A 152 -13.87 -7.60 -12.77
N THR A 153 -13.50 -6.75 -13.75
CA THR A 153 -12.65 -5.57 -13.53
C THR A 153 -13.40 -4.24 -13.43
N PHE A 154 -14.71 -4.20 -13.66
CA PHE A 154 -15.48 -2.95 -13.76
C PHE A 154 -15.45 -2.14 -12.45
N PRO A 155 -15.70 -2.71 -11.26
CA PRO A 155 -15.57 -1.95 -10.01
C PRO A 155 -14.16 -1.42 -9.76
N ALA A 156 -13.12 -2.18 -10.16
CA ALA A 156 -11.74 -1.72 -10.07
C ALA A 156 -11.45 -0.56 -11.02
N ALA A 157 -12.01 -0.58 -12.24
CA ALA A 157 -11.91 0.52 -13.18
C ALA A 157 -12.62 1.79 -12.67
N VAL A 158 -13.79 1.64 -12.05
CA VAL A 158 -14.48 2.75 -11.36
C VAL A 158 -13.62 3.33 -10.24
N ALA A 159 -12.96 2.49 -9.44
CA ALA A 159 -12.07 2.95 -8.39
C ALA A 159 -10.83 3.68 -8.95
N LEU A 160 -10.22 3.18 -10.02
CA LEU A 160 -9.03 3.79 -10.62
C LEU A 160 -9.30 5.12 -11.32
N TYR A 161 -10.38 5.20 -12.09
CA TYR A 161 -10.62 6.31 -13.02
C TYR A 161 -11.77 7.22 -12.60
N GLY A 162 -12.48 6.87 -11.53
CA GLY A 162 -13.71 7.54 -11.15
C GLY A 162 -14.86 7.23 -12.11
N ILE A 163 -16.02 7.82 -11.84
CA ILE A 163 -17.17 7.81 -12.73
C ILE A 163 -17.97 9.08 -12.52
N GLU A 164 -18.46 9.65 -13.62
CA GLU A 164 -19.34 10.82 -13.57
C GLU A 164 -20.52 10.68 -14.54
N GLY A 165 -21.51 11.55 -14.34
CA GLY A 165 -22.75 11.57 -15.11
C GLY A 165 -23.88 10.77 -14.45
N LYS A 166 -25.07 10.94 -15.01
CA LYS A 166 -26.31 10.43 -14.44
C LYS A 166 -26.42 8.91 -14.58
N ILE A 167 -26.31 8.20 -13.47
CA ILE A 167 -26.52 6.75 -13.38
C ILE A 167 -27.84 6.42 -12.67
N GLU A 168 -28.30 5.18 -12.87
CA GLU A 168 -29.44 4.63 -12.16
C GLU A 168 -29.06 3.29 -11.53
N VAL A 169 -29.27 3.16 -10.21
CA VAL A 169 -29.09 1.93 -9.45
C VAL A 169 -30.43 1.62 -8.76
N ASP A 170 -30.99 0.45 -9.03
CA ASP A 170 -32.30 0.01 -8.52
C ASP A 170 -33.44 1.04 -8.71
N GLY A 171 -33.55 1.64 -9.90
CA GLY A 171 -34.60 2.62 -10.21
C GLY A 171 -34.38 4.00 -9.60
N LYS A 172 -33.26 4.24 -8.91
CA LYS A 172 -32.93 5.52 -8.28
C LYS A 172 -31.81 6.21 -9.04
N ALA A 173 -32.02 7.48 -9.38
CA ALA A 173 -31.04 8.29 -10.10
C ALA A 173 -29.99 8.87 -9.15
N PHE A 174 -28.74 8.90 -9.62
CA PHE A 174 -27.59 9.55 -8.98
C PHE A 174 -26.84 10.33 -10.06
N ASP A 175 -26.45 11.56 -9.75
CA ASP A 175 -25.80 12.46 -10.71
C ASP A 175 -24.71 13.26 -9.99
N ASN A 176 -23.68 12.53 -9.57
CA ASN A 176 -22.52 13.04 -8.84
C ASN A 176 -21.24 12.46 -9.44
N VAL A 177 -20.12 13.09 -9.09
CA VAL A 177 -18.79 12.62 -9.47
C VAL A 177 -18.22 11.75 -8.36
N MET A 178 -17.84 10.52 -8.70
CA MET A 178 -16.93 9.71 -7.88
C MET A 178 -15.51 9.97 -8.37
N PRO A 179 -14.61 10.57 -7.56
CA PRO A 179 -13.24 10.83 -7.99
C PRO A 179 -12.45 9.53 -8.16
N PRO A 180 -11.33 9.56 -8.92
CA PRO A 180 -10.39 8.45 -8.97
C PRO A 180 -9.67 8.26 -7.62
N PHE A 181 -9.35 7.01 -7.33
CA PHE A 181 -8.57 6.56 -6.17
C PHE A 181 -7.28 5.87 -6.64
N ASP A 182 -6.65 6.41 -7.69
CA ASP A 182 -5.43 5.91 -8.31
C ASP A 182 -4.20 5.90 -7.38
N PHE A 183 -4.27 6.61 -6.25
CA PHE A 183 -3.29 6.58 -5.18
C PHE A 183 -3.29 5.30 -4.34
N LEU A 184 -4.38 4.52 -4.35
CA LEU A 184 -4.41 3.17 -3.78
C LEU A 184 -3.56 2.25 -4.64
N SER A 185 -2.92 1.25 -4.06
CA SER A 185 -2.21 0.20 -4.80
C SER A 185 -3.16 -0.77 -5.49
N ASP A 186 -2.62 -1.55 -6.43
CA ASP A 186 -3.38 -2.58 -7.14
C ASP A 186 -3.98 -3.63 -6.20
N ALA A 187 -3.23 -4.01 -5.17
CA ALA A 187 -3.69 -4.95 -4.15
C ALA A 187 -4.77 -4.36 -3.25
N GLU A 188 -4.70 -3.06 -2.90
CA GLU A 188 -5.74 -2.37 -2.13
C GLU A 188 -7.05 -2.24 -2.91
N ILE A 189 -6.98 -1.93 -4.21
CA ILE A 189 -8.16 -1.86 -5.08
C ILE A 189 -8.77 -3.26 -5.26
N ALA A 190 -7.96 -4.27 -5.54
CA ALA A 190 -8.44 -5.65 -5.63
C ALA A 190 -9.13 -6.09 -4.32
N ALA A 191 -8.50 -5.82 -3.17
CA ALA A 191 -9.02 -6.18 -1.87
C ALA A 191 -10.33 -5.47 -1.51
N VAL A 192 -10.43 -4.15 -1.75
CA VAL A 192 -11.67 -3.40 -1.44
C VAL A 192 -12.82 -3.83 -2.35
N VAL A 193 -12.55 -4.17 -3.62
CA VAL A 193 -13.57 -4.73 -4.53
C VAL A 193 -14.07 -6.08 -4.01
N GLY A 194 -13.16 -6.96 -3.57
CA GLY A 194 -13.52 -8.23 -2.94
C GLY A 194 -14.36 -8.06 -1.67
N TYR A 195 -13.98 -7.12 -0.80
CA TYR A 195 -14.75 -6.77 0.40
C TYR A 195 -16.16 -6.29 0.03
N ILE A 196 -16.29 -5.31 -0.87
CA ILE A 196 -17.58 -4.76 -1.31
C ILE A 196 -18.48 -5.86 -1.89
N ARG A 197 -17.93 -6.79 -2.67
CA ARG A 197 -18.69 -7.89 -3.28
C ARG A 197 -19.07 -9.02 -2.32
N SER A 198 -18.40 -9.14 -1.17
CA SER A 198 -18.66 -10.18 -0.17
C SER A 198 -19.44 -9.69 1.04
N ASN A 199 -19.72 -8.38 1.11
CA ASN A 199 -20.44 -7.76 2.21
C ASN A 199 -21.89 -7.42 1.84
N TRP A 200 -22.73 -7.22 2.86
CA TRP A 200 -24.13 -6.81 2.73
C TRP A 200 -25.03 -7.74 1.89
N GLY A 201 -24.64 -9.00 1.72
CA GLY A 201 -25.39 -9.99 0.94
C GLY A 201 -25.10 -9.96 -0.56
N ASN A 202 -24.11 -9.17 -0.99
CA ASN A 202 -23.74 -9.02 -2.40
C ASN A 202 -23.23 -10.32 -3.03
N GLU A 203 -22.71 -11.26 -2.23
CA GLU A 203 -22.23 -12.56 -2.68
C GLU A 203 -23.33 -13.36 -3.41
N LYS A 204 -24.60 -13.10 -3.08
CA LYS A 204 -25.76 -13.76 -3.71
C LYS A 204 -26.05 -13.25 -5.12
N LEU A 205 -25.48 -12.11 -5.49
CA LEU A 205 -25.61 -11.51 -6.82
C LEU A 205 -24.50 -11.98 -7.77
N ARG A 206 -23.46 -12.66 -7.25
CA ARG A 206 -22.28 -13.07 -8.00
C ARG A 206 -22.62 -14.19 -8.99
N PRO A 207 -22.37 -14.01 -10.30
CA PRO A 207 -22.39 -15.10 -11.26
C PRO A 207 -21.36 -16.17 -10.88
N ALA A 208 -21.69 -17.45 -11.11
CA ALA A 208 -20.85 -18.57 -10.66
C ALA A 208 -19.45 -18.59 -11.30
N ASP A 209 -19.30 -17.97 -12.47
CA ASP A 209 -18.09 -17.88 -13.27
C ASP A 209 -17.34 -16.55 -13.13
N LEU A 210 -17.85 -15.63 -12.30
CA LEU A 210 -17.23 -14.32 -12.10
C LEU A 210 -16.32 -14.32 -10.88
N GLU A 211 -15.03 -14.12 -11.15
CA GLU A 211 -13.98 -14.01 -10.14
C GLU A 211 -13.72 -12.55 -9.74
N ASP A 212 -13.22 -12.36 -8.53
CA ASP A 212 -12.74 -11.05 -8.08
C ASP A 212 -11.42 -10.70 -8.78
N PRO A 213 -11.20 -9.42 -9.15
CA PRO A 213 -9.98 -9.04 -9.85
C PRO A 213 -8.77 -9.26 -8.94
N ALA A 214 -7.71 -9.85 -9.48
CA ALA A 214 -6.42 -9.92 -8.83
C ALA A 214 -5.68 -8.56 -8.96
N ALA A 215 -4.63 -8.36 -8.17
CA ALA A 215 -3.79 -7.17 -8.29
C ALA A 215 -3.24 -6.98 -9.73
N ASP A 216 -2.88 -8.06 -10.40
CA ASP A 216 -2.39 -8.01 -11.79
C ASP A 216 -3.47 -7.53 -12.79
N ASP A 217 -4.75 -7.82 -12.54
CA ASP A 217 -5.85 -7.30 -13.36
C ASP A 217 -5.98 -5.78 -13.20
N VAL A 218 -5.83 -5.30 -11.96
CA VAL A 218 -5.84 -3.85 -11.65
C VAL A 218 -4.62 -3.17 -12.26
N ALA A 219 -3.44 -3.78 -12.18
CA ALA A 219 -2.23 -3.28 -12.81
C ALA A 219 -2.40 -3.19 -14.35
N ALA A 220 -3.03 -4.19 -14.96
CA ALA A 220 -3.34 -4.18 -16.39
C ALA A 220 -4.35 -3.08 -16.76
N LEU A 221 -5.31 -2.76 -15.88
CA LEU A 221 -6.18 -1.61 -16.08
C LEU A 221 -5.36 -0.32 -16.16
N ARG A 222 -4.44 -0.06 -15.23
CA ARG A 222 -3.63 1.19 -15.19
C ARG A 222 -2.86 1.51 -16.46
N THR A 223 -2.55 0.52 -17.28
CA THR A 223 -1.91 0.73 -18.59
C THR A 223 -2.84 1.32 -19.64
N LYS A 224 -4.14 1.39 -19.36
CA LYS A 224 -5.17 1.97 -20.22
C LYS A 224 -5.34 3.44 -19.90
N GLU A 225 -5.48 4.24 -20.96
CA GLU A 225 -5.94 5.61 -20.84
C GLU A 225 -7.47 5.61 -20.84
N MET A 226 -8.07 5.91 -19.69
CA MET A 226 -9.52 5.98 -19.51
C MET A 226 -9.88 7.21 -18.67
N SER A 227 -10.94 7.90 -19.08
CA SER A 227 -11.59 8.97 -18.32
C SER A 227 -12.79 8.45 -17.53
N SER A 228 -13.29 9.26 -16.60
CA SER A 228 -14.55 8.99 -15.88
C SER A 228 -15.75 8.82 -16.82
N GLU A 229 -15.74 9.51 -17.96
CA GLU A 229 -16.74 9.43 -19.02
C GLU A 229 -16.62 8.12 -19.82
N ASP A 230 -15.41 7.63 -20.04
CA ASP A 230 -15.19 6.29 -20.62
C ASP A 230 -15.71 5.20 -19.69
N ILE A 231 -15.57 5.36 -18.36
CA ILE A 231 -16.14 4.43 -17.38
C ILE A 231 -17.66 4.48 -17.39
N TYR A 232 -18.25 5.67 -17.51
CA TYR A 232 -19.70 5.83 -17.69
C TYR A 232 -20.21 5.13 -18.96
N ALA A 233 -19.49 5.28 -20.08
CA ALA A 233 -19.81 4.60 -21.33
C ALA A 233 -19.65 3.07 -21.22
N LEU A 234 -18.59 2.60 -20.55
CA LEU A 234 -18.36 1.18 -20.27
C LEU A 234 -19.48 0.58 -19.42
N ARG A 235 -19.90 1.26 -18.35
CA ARG A 235 -21.04 0.82 -17.54
C ARG A 235 -22.29 0.61 -18.41
N SER A 236 -22.54 1.56 -19.31
CA SER A 236 -23.70 1.52 -20.21
C SER A 236 -23.62 0.38 -21.23
N SER A 237 -22.42 0.02 -21.69
CA SER A 237 -22.24 -1.11 -22.62
C SER A 237 -22.38 -2.47 -21.93
N LEU A 238 -21.95 -2.59 -20.67
CA LEU A 238 -22.04 -3.85 -19.92
C LEU A 238 -23.45 -4.21 -19.43
N ARG A 239 -24.37 -3.24 -19.38
CA ARG A 239 -25.78 -3.45 -18.98
C ARG A 239 -26.71 -3.87 -20.13
N GLN A 240 -26.19 -3.95 -21.37
CA GLN A 240 -26.93 -4.34 -22.58
C GLN A 240 -26.83 -5.85 -22.83
#